data_AF-A0A831SL14-F1
#
_entry.id   AF-A0A831SL14-F1
#
_cell.length_a   1.000
_cell.length_b   1.000
_cell.length_c   1.000
_cell.angle_alpha   90.00
_cell.angle_beta   90.00
_cell.angle_gamma   90.00
#
_symmetry.space_group_name_H-M   'P 1'
#
loop_
_entity.id
_entity.type
_entity.pdbx_description
1 polymer ?
#
loop_
_entity_poly.entity_id
_entity_poly.type
_entity_poly.pdbx_seq_one_letter_code
_entity_poly.pdbx_strand_id
1 'polypeptide(L)'
;MAEQIDASEYISLFEAYKEQLESLEKQAVYVQAIIEDYTKAKVTMEKLSKTKKDSDVLVPIGGGVFLYAKYDSNAKVLLSEGADVVIERDIDYAIDALQKRIDDLNNGLTKLNEMAIQLQQKMQDISLTIQQLFSKKEK
;
A
#
# COMPACT_ATOMS: atom_id res chain seq x y z
N MET A 1 8.72 -17.94 -41.99
CA MET A 1 9.72 -17.24 -41.15
C MET A 1 9.16 -15.95 -40.56
N ALA A 2 8.48 -15.07 -41.32
CA ALA A 2 7.85 -13.85 -40.78
C ALA A 2 6.81 -14.11 -39.66
N GLU A 3 5.82 -15.01 -39.88
CA GLU A 3 4.78 -15.31 -38.86
C GLU A 3 5.31 -16.01 -37.59
N GLN A 4 6.51 -16.60 -37.62
CA GLN A 4 7.14 -17.22 -36.45
C GLN A 4 7.90 -16.18 -35.62
N ILE A 5 8.35 -15.09 -36.24
CA ILE A 5 8.96 -13.93 -35.58
C ILE A 5 7.86 -13.14 -34.85
N ASP A 6 6.71 -12.94 -35.48
CA ASP A 6 5.56 -12.21 -34.89
C ASP A 6 5.06 -12.88 -33.60
N ALA A 7 4.89 -14.22 -33.60
CA ALA A 7 4.45 -14.94 -32.40
C ALA A 7 5.46 -14.86 -31.24
N SER A 8 6.76 -14.86 -31.55
CA SER A 8 7.80 -14.71 -30.53
C SER A 8 7.78 -13.31 -29.91
N GLU A 9 7.51 -12.27 -30.71
CA GLU A 9 7.43 -10.89 -30.23
C GLU A 9 6.26 -10.69 -29.26
N TYR A 10 5.08 -11.24 -29.58
CA TYR A 10 3.91 -11.19 -28.68
C TYR A 10 4.15 -11.95 -27.37
N ILE A 11 4.87 -13.07 -27.40
CA ILE A 11 5.23 -13.82 -26.18
C ILE A 11 6.16 -12.97 -25.31
N SER A 12 7.20 -12.37 -25.88
CA SER A 12 8.11 -11.50 -25.11
C SER A 12 7.39 -10.28 -24.52
N LEU A 13 6.45 -9.68 -25.27
CA LEU A 13 5.64 -8.58 -24.76
C LEU A 13 4.72 -9.02 -23.62
N PHE A 14 4.11 -10.20 -23.73
CA PHE A 14 3.28 -10.78 -22.68
C PHE A 14 4.09 -11.02 -21.39
N GLU A 15 5.30 -11.57 -21.52
CA GLU A 15 6.22 -11.77 -20.39
C GLU A 15 6.60 -10.45 -19.73
N ALA A 16 6.94 -9.42 -20.50
CA ALA A 16 7.25 -8.09 -19.96
C ALA A 16 6.06 -7.47 -19.20
N TYR A 17 4.83 -7.60 -19.71
CA TYR A 17 3.64 -7.13 -19.01
C TYR A 17 3.35 -7.94 -17.75
N LYS A 18 3.61 -9.25 -17.76
CA LYS A 18 3.49 -10.08 -16.55
C LYS A 18 4.45 -9.61 -15.46
N GLU A 19 5.72 -9.37 -15.79
CA GLU A 19 6.70 -8.85 -14.82
C GLU A 19 6.29 -7.48 -14.26
N GLN A 20 5.77 -6.60 -15.12
CA GLN A 20 5.26 -5.30 -14.69
C GLN A 20 4.04 -5.44 -13.77
N LEU A 21 3.12 -6.36 -14.03
CA LEU A 21 1.97 -6.64 -13.18
C LEU A 21 2.41 -7.12 -11.80
N GLU A 22 3.32 -8.10 -11.74
CA GLU A 22 3.88 -8.61 -10.48
C GLU A 22 4.55 -7.49 -9.66
N SER A 23 5.19 -6.52 -10.32
CA SER A 23 5.78 -5.35 -9.67
C SER A 23 4.71 -4.41 -9.06
N LEU A 24 3.62 -4.15 -9.80
CA LEU A 24 2.50 -3.34 -9.31
C LEU A 24 1.82 -3.99 -8.10
N GLU A 25 1.59 -5.29 -8.15
CA GLU A 25 0.99 -6.06 -7.05
C GLU A 25 1.86 -6.00 -5.79
N LYS A 26 3.19 -6.16 -5.93
CA LYS A 26 4.13 -6.02 -4.81
C LYS A 26 4.10 -4.62 -4.19
N GLN A 27 4.03 -3.58 -5.03
CA GLN A 27 3.91 -2.20 -4.55
C GLN A 27 2.59 -1.97 -3.80
N ALA A 28 1.47 -2.50 -4.32
CA ALA A 28 0.17 -2.41 -3.66
C ALA A 28 0.17 -3.07 -2.26
N VAL A 29 0.78 -4.25 -2.14
CA VAL A 29 0.94 -4.94 -0.84
C VAL A 29 1.77 -4.09 0.13
N TYR A 30 2.85 -3.47 -0.35
CA TYR A 30 3.68 -2.60 0.49
C TYR A 30 2.93 -1.35 0.97
N VAL A 31 2.18 -0.69 0.09
CA VAL A 31 1.35 0.48 0.45
C VAL A 31 0.28 0.08 1.46
N GLN A 32 -0.35 -1.08 1.29
CA GLN A 32 -1.36 -1.60 2.23
C GLN A 32 -0.77 -1.79 3.64
N ALA A 33 0.46 -2.33 3.74
CA ALA A 33 1.13 -2.51 5.02
C ALA A 33 1.39 -1.17 5.74
N ILE A 34 1.75 -0.11 5.00
CA ILE A 34 1.94 1.24 5.57
C ILE A 34 0.61 1.82 6.06
N ILE A 35 -0.47 1.66 5.27
CA ILE A 35 -1.81 2.11 5.67
C ILE A 35 -2.24 1.45 6.98
N GLU A 36 -2.00 0.15 7.13
CA GLU A 36 -2.30 -0.57 8.37
C GLU A 36 -1.49 -0.06 9.57
N ASP A 37 -0.21 0.23 9.37
CA ASP A 37 0.65 0.80 10.41
C ASP A 37 0.14 2.17 10.89
N TYR A 38 -0.16 3.06 9.95
CA TYR A 38 -0.70 4.39 10.27
C TYR A 38 -2.08 4.30 10.92
N THR A 39 -2.92 3.35 10.49
CA THR A 39 -4.23 3.11 11.09
C THR A 39 -4.09 2.65 12.55
N LYS A 40 -3.15 1.76 12.86
CA LYS A 40 -2.88 1.30 14.24
C LYS A 40 -2.42 2.46 15.12
N ALA A 41 -1.52 3.30 14.62
CA ALA A 41 -1.07 4.50 15.34
C ALA A 41 -2.24 5.47 15.61
N LYS A 42 -3.05 5.75 14.59
CA LYS A 42 -4.24 6.61 14.70
C LYS A 42 -5.23 6.08 15.75
N VAL A 43 -5.62 4.81 15.67
CA VAL A 43 -6.57 4.19 16.62
C VAL A 43 -6.02 4.21 18.04
N THR A 44 -4.70 4.05 18.20
CA THR A 44 -4.05 4.14 19.52
C THR A 44 -4.20 5.56 20.08
N MET A 45 -3.92 6.58 19.28
CA MET A 45 -4.08 7.98 19.66
C MET A 45 -5.55 8.35 19.97
N GLU A 46 -6.51 7.88 19.17
CA GLU A 46 -7.95 8.10 19.42
C GLU A 46 -8.44 7.47 20.74
N LYS A 47 -7.84 6.37 21.18
CA LYS A 47 -8.13 5.77 22.48
C LYS A 47 -7.48 6.56 23.61
N LEU A 48 -6.23 7.00 23.41
CA LEU A 48 -5.51 7.81 24.39
C LEU A 48 -6.20 9.17 24.62
N SER A 49 -6.68 9.84 23.58
CA SER A 49 -7.39 11.13 23.73
C SER A 49 -8.66 11.04 24.60
N LYS A 50 -9.27 9.85 24.69
CA LYS A 50 -10.46 9.55 25.51
C LYS A 50 -10.11 8.94 26.87
N THR A 51 -8.84 8.68 27.14
CA THR A 51 -8.37 8.06 28.38
C THR A 51 -8.23 9.11 29.48
N LYS A 52 -8.66 8.77 30.71
CA LYS A 52 -8.55 9.68 31.85
C LYS A 52 -7.10 9.83 32.27
N LYS A 53 -6.74 11.01 32.78
CA LYS A 53 -5.44 11.24 33.42
C LYS A 53 -5.18 10.20 34.52
N ASP A 54 -3.92 9.81 34.66
CA ASP A 54 -3.39 8.85 35.64
C ASP A 54 -3.94 7.42 35.47
N SER A 55 -4.59 7.13 34.34
CA SER A 55 -4.99 5.76 34.00
C SER A 55 -3.76 4.93 33.66
N ASP A 56 -3.78 3.68 34.11
CA ASP A 56 -2.81 2.68 33.69
C ASP A 56 -3.13 2.24 32.26
N VAL A 57 -2.12 2.32 31.38
CA VAL A 57 -2.24 1.97 29.97
C VAL A 57 -1.17 0.96 29.57
N LEU A 58 -1.53 0.10 28.62
CA LEU A 58 -0.59 -0.81 27.95
C LEU A 58 -0.37 -0.30 26.53
N VAL A 59 0.84 0.14 26.24
CA VAL A 59 1.22 0.65 24.93
C VAL A 59 1.87 -0.48 24.12
N PRO A 60 1.27 -0.94 23.02
CA PRO A 60 1.88 -1.95 22.17
C PRO A 60 3.12 -1.36 21.48
N ILE A 61 4.29 -1.97 21.67
CA ILE A 61 5.54 -1.57 20.99
C ILE A 61 5.95 -2.52 19.86
N GLY A 62 5.18 -3.58 19.63
CA GLY A 62 5.40 -4.57 18.56
C GLY A 62 5.80 -5.95 19.05
N GLY A 63 5.75 -6.96 18.18
CA GLY A 63 6.15 -8.34 18.50
C GLY A 63 5.36 -9.03 19.61
N GLY A 64 4.16 -8.53 19.94
CA GLY A 64 3.39 -8.98 21.11
C GLY A 64 3.88 -8.41 22.45
N VAL A 65 4.80 -7.44 22.43
CA VAL A 65 5.34 -6.79 23.63
C VAL A 65 4.57 -5.49 23.92
N PHE A 66 4.30 -5.27 25.20
CA PHE A 66 3.56 -4.11 25.71
C PHE A 66 4.36 -3.40 26.79
N LEU A 67 4.37 -2.07 26.74
CA LEU A 67 4.93 -1.20 27.77
C LEU A 67 3.81 -0.79 28.73
N TYR A 68 4.00 -1.04 30.02
CA TYR A 68 3.13 -0.50 31.07
C TYR A 68 3.50 0.95 31.34
N ALA A 69 2.53 1.85 31.30
CA ALA A 69 2.73 3.28 31.52
C ALA A 69 1.52 3.91 32.23
N LYS A 70 1.74 5.06 32.86
CA LYS A 70 0.67 5.95 33.31
C LYS A 70 0.41 7.04 32.29
N TYR A 71 -0.85 7.24 31.93
CA TYR A 71 -1.22 8.25 30.94
C TYR A 71 -1.37 9.64 31.55
N ASP A 72 -0.71 10.64 30.97
CA ASP A 72 -0.98 12.05 31.24
C ASP A 72 -1.93 12.60 30.15
N SER A 73 -3.04 13.21 30.57
CA SER A 73 -4.01 13.80 29.64
C SER A 73 -3.46 14.95 28.81
N ASN A 74 -2.32 15.52 29.21
CA ASN A 74 -1.62 16.56 28.46
C ASN A 74 -0.47 16.01 27.58
N ALA A 75 -0.44 14.70 27.34
CA ALA A 75 0.61 14.07 26.54
C ALA A 75 0.73 14.72 25.15
N LYS A 76 1.94 15.20 24.84
CA LYS A 76 2.32 15.65 23.52
C LYS A 76 2.86 14.49 22.71
N VAL A 77 2.62 14.54 21.41
CA VAL A 77 3.14 13.55 20.47
C VAL A 77 4.18 14.19 19.57
N LEU A 78 5.20 13.40 19.25
CA LEU A 78 6.27 13.78 18.35
C LEU A 78 5.95 13.21 16.96
N LEU A 79 5.57 14.08 16.03
CA LEU A 79 5.20 13.71 14.67
C LEU A 79 6.37 13.97 13.72
N SER A 80 6.83 12.94 13.00
CA SER A 80 7.84 13.10 11.95
C SER A 80 7.24 13.74 10.71
N GLU A 81 7.89 14.76 10.17
CA GLU A 81 7.59 15.42 8.89
C GLU A 81 8.55 14.98 7.76
N GLY A 82 9.43 14.01 8.05
CA GLY A 82 10.47 13.56 7.13
C GLY A 82 11.74 14.44 7.19
N ALA A 83 12.77 14.04 6.44
CA ALA A 83 14.07 14.72 6.42
C ALA A 83 14.67 14.97 7.82
N ASP A 84 14.53 13.99 8.72
CA ASP A 84 14.93 14.06 10.13
C ASP A 84 14.28 15.20 10.94
N VAL A 85 13.17 15.76 10.45
CA VAL A 85 12.38 16.79 11.13
C VAL A 85 11.23 16.16 11.90
N VAL A 86 11.12 16.51 13.17
CA VAL A 86 10.04 16.09 14.07
C VAL A 86 9.43 17.32 14.73
N ILE A 87 8.10 17.36 14.81
CA ILE A 87 7.34 18.44 15.44
C ILE A 87 6.57 17.93 16.64
N GLU A 88 6.55 18.72 17.71
CA GLU A 88 5.70 18.46 18.88
C GLU A 88 4.29 19.01 18.64
N ARG A 89 3.27 18.16 18.80
CA ARG A 89 1.86 18.48 18.57
C ARG A 89 0.96 17.82 19.62
N ASP A 90 -0.29 18.30 19.68
CA ASP A 90 -1.33 17.58 20.41
C ASP A 90 -1.81 16.34 19.64
N ILE A 91 -2.53 15.49 20.36
CA ILE A 91 -3.02 14.21 19.85
C ILE A 91 -4.02 14.41 18.70
N ASP A 92 -4.91 15.42 18.80
CA ASP A 92 -5.95 15.67 17.79
C ASP A 92 -5.33 16.07 16.45
N TYR A 93 -4.35 16.97 16.46
CA TYR A 93 -3.59 17.33 15.27
C TYR A 93 -2.89 16.12 14.63
N ALA A 94 -2.29 15.24 15.44
CA ALA A 94 -1.61 14.07 14.91
C ALA A 94 -2.58 13.03 14.33
N ILE A 95 -3.78 12.89 14.89
CA ILE A 95 -4.86 12.07 14.33
C ILE A 95 -5.25 12.57 12.94
N ASP A 96 -5.46 13.89 12.79
CA ASP A 96 -5.79 14.50 11.50
C ASP A 96 -4.67 14.36 10.49
N ALA A 97 -3.41 14.56 10.92
CA ALA A 97 -2.24 14.38 10.07
C ALA A 97 -2.10 12.93 9.57
N LEU A 98 -2.32 11.94 10.44
CA LEU A 98 -2.32 10.53 10.03
C LEU A 98 -3.49 10.20 9.11
N GLN A 99 -4.68 10.73 9.36
CA GLN A 99 -5.83 10.52 8.49
C GLN A 99 -5.53 11.02 7.08
N LYS A 100 -4.96 12.22 6.94
CA LYS A 100 -4.55 12.76 5.64
C LYS A 100 -3.54 11.85 4.94
N ARG A 101 -2.52 11.36 5.66
CA ARG A 101 -1.52 10.43 5.10
C ARG A 101 -2.17 9.12 4.64
N ILE A 102 -3.13 8.59 5.40
CA ILE A 102 -3.89 7.39 5.03
C ILE A 102 -4.70 7.64 3.76
N ASP A 103 -5.37 8.78 3.65
CA ASP A 103 -6.17 9.13 2.46
C ASP A 103 -5.28 9.27 1.21
N ASP A 104 -4.13 9.92 1.33
CA ASP A 104 -3.16 10.05 0.24
C ASP A 104 -2.64 8.66 -0.21
N LEU A 105 -2.35 7.76 0.73
CA LEU A 105 -1.92 6.39 0.43
C LEU A 105 -3.05 5.56 -0.21
N ASN A 106 -4.29 5.69 0.24
CA ASN A 106 -5.45 5.03 -0.35
C ASN A 106 -5.68 5.49 -1.81
N ASN A 107 -5.51 6.78 -2.08
CA ASN A 107 -5.57 7.32 -3.43
C ASN A 107 -4.46 6.73 -4.32
N GLY A 108 -3.24 6.59 -3.78
CA GLY A 108 -2.13 5.92 -4.47
C GLY A 108 -2.42 4.45 -4.75
N LEU A 109 -2.94 3.72 -3.76
CA LEU A 109 -3.32 2.31 -3.88
C LEU A 109 -4.39 2.08 -4.94
N THR A 110 -5.39 2.96 -4.99
CA THR A 110 -6.44 2.93 -6.02
C THR A 110 -5.83 3.04 -7.42
N LYS A 111 -4.91 3.99 -7.63
CA LYS A 111 -4.21 4.16 -8.91
C LYS A 111 -3.37 2.94 -9.29
N LEU A 112 -2.67 2.32 -8.33
CA LEU A 112 -1.89 1.11 -8.58
C LEU A 112 -2.80 -0.05 -9.05
N ASN A 113 -3.96 -0.21 -8.40
CA ASN A 113 -4.93 -1.24 -8.77
C ASN A 113 -5.55 -0.97 -10.15
N GLU A 114 -5.86 0.28 -10.48
CA GLU A 114 -6.33 0.66 -11.82
C GLU A 114 -5.29 0.34 -12.91
N MET A 115 -4.01 0.63 -12.66
CA MET A 115 -2.92 0.27 -13.58
C MET A 115 -2.81 -1.25 -13.75
N ALA A 116 -2.93 -2.01 -12.67
CA ALA A 116 -2.90 -3.47 -12.70
C ALA A 116 -4.07 -4.04 -13.54
N ILE A 117 -5.29 -3.53 -13.35
CA ILE A 117 -6.47 -3.93 -14.14
C ILE A 117 -6.27 -3.63 -15.63
N GLN A 118 -5.78 -2.43 -15.98
CA GLN A 118 -5.51 -2.07 -17.37
C GLN A 118 -4.44 -2.97 -18.00
N LEU A 119 -3.42 -3.34 -17.24
CA LEU A 119 -2.35 -4.21 -17.70
C LEU A 119 -2.85 -5.65 -17.92
N GLN A 120 -3.68 -6.16 -17.01
CA GLN A 120 -4.34 -7.47 -17.15
C GLN A 120 -5.22 -7.53 -18.41
N GLN A 121 -5.96 -6.47 -18.71
CA GLN A 121 -6.75 -6.38 -19.95
C GLN A 121 -5.86 -6.47 -21.19
N LYS A 122 -4.76 -5.70 -21.25
CA LYS A 122 -3.80 -5.77 -22.36
C LYS A 122 -3.18 -7.15 -22.51
N MET A 123 -2.85 -7.81 -21.39
CA MET A 123 -2.33 -9.18 -21.41
C MET A 123 -3.36 -10.17 -21.96
N GLN A 124 -4.64 -10.00 -21.62
CA GLN A 124 -5.71 -10.83 -22.14
C GLN A 124 -5.85 -10.68 -23.67
N ASP A 125 -5.79 -9.45 -24.18
CA ASP A 125 -5.83 -9.18 -25.63
C ASP A 125 -4.66 -9.86 -26.35
N ILE A 126 -3.44 -9.71 -25.82
CA ILE A 126 -2.24 -10.36 -26.39
C ILE A 126 -2.38 -11.88 -26.37
N SER A 127 -2.89 -12.45 -25.27
CA SER A 127 -3.12 -13.90 -25.17
C SER A 127 -4.08 -14.40 -26.26
N LEU A 128 -5.13 -13.63 -26.59
CA LEU A 128 -6.05 -13.98 -27.66
C LEU A 128 -5.38 -13.90 -29.04
N THR A 129 -4.56 -12.86 -29.28
CA THR A 129 -3.77 -12.75 -30.52
C THR A 129 -2.82 -13.93 -30.69
N ILE A 130 -2.09 -14.31 -29.64
CA ILE A 130 -1.19 -15.46 -29.64
C ILE A 130 -1.96 -16.75 -30.01
N GLN A 131 -3.12 -17.01 -29.40
CA GLN A 131 -3.95 -18.19 -29.70
C GLN A 131 -4.44 -18.24 -31.15
N GLN A 132 -4.80 -17.09 -31.72
CA GLN A 132 -5.23 -16.99 -33.12
C GLN A 132 -4.08 -17.29 -34.10
N LEU A 133 -2.87 -16.81 -33.79
CA LEU A 133 -1.67 -17.09 -34.60
C LEU A 133 -1.33 -18.60 -34.58
N PHE A 134 -1.45 -19.26 -33.43
CA PHE A 134 -1.24 -20.71 -33.34
C PHE A 134 -2.33 -21.52 -34.06
N SER A 135 -3.61 -21.16 -33.92
CA SER A 135 -4.73 -21.86 -34.59
C SER A 135 -4.70 -21.75 -36.12
N LYS A 136 -4.14 -20.66 -36.68
CA LYS A 136 -3.94 -20.51 -38.12
C LYS A 136 -2.82 -21.40 -38.66
N LYS A 137 -1.89 -21.81 -37.81
CA LYS A 137 -0.72 -22.63 -38.17
C LYS A 137 -1.04 -24.13 -38.28
N GLU A 138 -2.17 -24.57 -37.69
CA GLU A 138 -2.66 -25.96 -37.72
C GLU A 138 -3.64 -26.26 -38.87
N LYS A 139 -3.97 -25.26 -39.72
CA LYS A 139 -4.76 -25.41 -40.95
C LYS A 139 -3.90 -25.26 -42.19
#